data_AF-A0A8C9B8C0-F1
#
_entry.id   AF-A0A8C9B8C0-F1
#
_cell.length_a   1.000
_cell.length_b   1.000
_cell.length_c   1.000
_cell.angle_alpha   90.00
_cell.angle_beta   90.00
_cell.angle_gamma   90.00
#
_symmetry.space_group_name_H-M   'P 1'
#
loop_
_entity.id
_entity.type
_entity.pdbx_description
1 polymer ?
#
loop_
_entity_poly.entity_id
_entity_poly.type
_entity_poly.pdbx_seq_one_letter_code
_entity_poly.pdbx_strand_id
1 'polypeptide(L)'
;MQSLEALQREMESVNAEEDRALQQLRDRFGGMRRYCLYRRSRIIENIPGFWLTALRNHPQLSPRITGQDAEMLRYLTNLEVKELRRPRTGCKFKFFFQRNPYFRNNVIIKKYEVRFPGPVVSVSTPIIWRRGHEPQFFIDRNQNLVHSFFTWFSDHNLGEFDRIAEIIKEDLWQDPLRYYVLGEGIRRPRRRPIREPVEMPWPFGFLSG
;
A
#
# COMPACT_ATOMS: atom_id res chain seq x y z
N MET A 1 -29.45 -42.61 -18.50
CA MET A 1 -29.14 -41.93 -17.23
C MET A 1 -27.71 -42.23 -16.78
N GLN A 2 -27.33 -43.50 -16.58
CA GLN A 2 -25.98 -43.91 -16.18
C GLN A 2 -24.85 -43.41 -17.10
N SER A 3 -25.04 -43.39 -18.42
CA SER A 3 -24.03 -42.88 -19.36
C SER A 3 -23.80 -41.36 -19.23
N LEU A 4 -24.84 -40.60 -18.88
CA LEU A 4 -24.73 -39.16 -18.66
C LEU A 4 -24.04 -38.86 -17.32
N GLU A 5 -24.32 -39.65 -16.28
CA GLU A 5 -23.63 -39.56 -14.99
C GLU A 5 -22.13 -39.88 -15.11
N ALA A 6 -21.78 -40.86 -15.93
CA ALA A 6 -20.37 -41.18 -16.21
C ALA A 6 -19.64 -40.01 -16.88
N LEU A 7 -20.25 -39.40 -17.90
CA LEU A 7 -19.70 -38.21 -18.56
C LEU A 7 -19.60 -37.03 -17.59
N GLN A 8 -20.59 -36.82 -16.72
CA GLN A 8 -20.56 -35.77 -15.71
C GLN A 8 -19.39 -35.94 -14.72
N ARG A 9 -19.13 -37.18 -14.26
CA ARG A 9 -17.97 -37.47 -13.38
C ARG A 9 -16.65 -37.24 -14.09
N GLU A 10 -16.57 -37.57 -15.38
CA GLU A 10 -15.37 -37.30 -16.18
C GLU A 10 -15.11 -35.79 -16.29
N MET A 11 -16.15 -34.99 -16.58
CA MET A 11 -16.06 -33.53 -16.58
C MET A 11 -15.63 -32.97 -15.21
N GLU A 12 -16.19 -33.48 -14.12
CA GLU A 12 -15.79 -33.08 -12.76
C GLU A 12 -14.33 -33.42 -12.45
N SER A 13 -13.83 -34.55 -12.93
CA SER A 13 -12.41 -34.93 -12.81
C SER A 13 -11.51 -33.96 -13.56
N VAL A 14 -11.87 -33.61 -14.80
CA VAL A 14 -11.12 -32.63 -15.61
C VAL A 14 -11.12 -31.26 -14.94
N ASN A 15 -12.27 -30.78 -14.46
CA ASN A 15 -12.37 -29.50 -13.75
C ASN A 15 -11.53 -29.51 -12.45
N ALA A 16 -11.53 -30.62 -11.71
CA ALA A 16 -10.73 -30.75 -10.50
C ALA A 16 -9.22 -30.75 -10.81
N GLU A 17 -8.80 -31.31 -11.93
CA GLU A 17 -7.41 -31.27 -12.39
C GLU A 17 -7.01 -29.85 -12.81
N GLU A 18 -7.86 -29.15 -13.57
CA GLU A 18 -7.67 -27.74 -13.92
C GLU A 18 -7.51 -26.86 -12.66
N ASP A 19 -8.42 -27.01 -11.69
CA ASP A 19 -8.38 -26.27 -10.44
C ASP A 19 -7.07 -26.52 -9.66
N ARG A 20 -6.58 -27.77 -9.64
CA ARG A 20 -5.30 -28.11 -9.01
C ARG A 20 -4.13 -27.44 -9.73
N ALA A 21 -4.10 -27.48 -11.05
CA ALA A 21 -3.05 -26.85 -11.85
C ALA A 21 -3.02 -25.33 -11.64
N LEU A 22 -4.19 -24.68 -11.71
CA LEU A 22 -4.33 -23.24 -11.44
C LEU A 22 -3.90 -22.89 -10.01
N GLN A 23 -4.24 -23.72 -9.03
CA GLN A 23 -3.86 -23.50 -7.64
C GLN A 23 -2.33 -23.60 -7.45
N GLN A 24 -1.69 -24.62 -8.03
CA GLN A 24 -0.23 -24.76 -7.99
C GLN A 24 0.48 -23.56 -8.63
N LEU A 25 -0.02 -23.08 -9.77
CA LEU A 25 0.53 -21.91 -10.45
C LEU A 25 0.39 -20.64 -9.59
N ARG A 26 -0.79 -20.44 -8.99
CA ARG A 26 -1.09 -19.32 -8.09
C ARG A 26 -0.21 -19.33 -6.84
N ASP A 27 0.13 -20.50 -6.32
CA ASP A 27 0.96 -20.63 -5.12
C ASP A 27 2.44 -20.40 -5.43
N ARG A 28 2.93 -20.94 -6.54
CA ARG A 28 4.30 -20.69 -7.04
C ARG A 28 4.54 -19.19 -7.21
N PHE A 29 3.70 -18.52 -8.02
CA PHE A 29 3.85 -17.08 -8.24
C PHE A 29 3.44 -16.24 -7.02
N GLY A 30 2.56 -16.74 -6.18
CA GLY A 30 2.20 -16.12 -4.91
C GLY A 30 3.40 -15.99 -3.97
N GLY A 31 4.21 -17.05 -3.86
CA GLY A 31 5.46 -17.03 -3.08
C GLY A 31 6.47 -16.03 -3.63
N MET A 32 6.72 -16.07 -4.94
CA MET A 32 7.63 -15.13 -5.62
C MET A 32 7.18 -13.67 -5.42
N ARG A 33 5.89 -13.38 -5.61
CA ARG A 33 5.33 -12.04 -5.40
C ARG A 33 5.51 -11.58 -3.95
N ARG A 34 5.26 -12.45 -2.97
CA ARG A 34 5.46 -12.13 -1.55
C ARG A 34 6.92 -11.79 -1.25
N TYR A 35 7.86 -12.54 -1.82
CA TYR A 35 9.29 -12.26 -1.69
C TYR A 35 9.68 -10.90 -2.28
N CYS A 36 9.21 -10.59 -3.50
CA CYS A 36 9.45 -9.30 -4.13
C CYS A 36 8.86 -8.13 -3.31
N LEU A 37 7.62 -8.29 -2.82
CA LEU A 37 6.97 -7.28 -1.96
C LEU A 37 7.71 -7.07 -0.63
N TYR A 38 8.19 -8.15 -0.02
CA TYR A 38 9.01 -8.08 1.20
C TYR A 38 10.29 -7.28 0.95
N ARG A 39 11.03 -7.58 -0.13
CA ARG A 39 12.24 -6.83 -0.49
C ARG A 39 11.92 -5.37 -0.80
N ARG A 40 10.82 -5.10 -1.51
CA ARG A 40 10.36 -3.73 -1.80
C ARG A 40 10.12 -2.95 -0.51
N SER A 41 9.40 -3.52 0.46
CA SER A 41 9.16 -2.87 1.75
C SER A 41 10.47 -2.58 2.50
N ARG A 42 11.43 -3.52 2.55
CA ARG A 42 12.73 -3.28 3.20
C ARG A 42 13.52 -2.14 2.56
N ILE A 43 13.45 -1.99 1.24
CA ILE A 43 14.13 -0.89 0.54
C ILE A 43 13.42 0.44 0.87
N ILE A 44 12.09 0.47 0.76
CA ILE A 44 11.28 1.67 1.00
C ILE A 44 11.41 2.18 2.44
N GLU A 45 11.51 1.29 3.44
CA GLU A 45 11.70 1.67 4.85
C GLU A 45 12.97 2.53 5.06
N ASN A 46 13.96 2.44 4.17
CA ASN A 46 15.18 3.24 4.20
C ASN A 46 15.10 4.54 3.36
N ILE A 47 13.93 4.86 2.78
CA ILE A 47 13.70 6.07 1.98
C ILE A 47 12.73 6.98 2.74
N PRO A 48 13.22 8.01 3.47
CA PRO A 48 12.38 8.88 4.26
C PRO A 48 11.30 9.58 3.43
N GLY A 49 10.05 9.54 3.90
CA GLY A 49 8.93 10.21 3.25
C GLY A 49 8.47 9.59 1.93
N PHE A 50 8.95 8.40 1.56
CA PHE A 50 8.59 7.73 0.31
C PHE A 50 7.08 7.66 0.10
N TRP A 51 6.34 7.10 1.08
CA TRP A 51 4.90 6.90 0.95
C TRP A 51 4.13 8.21 0.92
N LEU A 52 4.53 9.21 1.72
CA LEU A 52 3.93 10.55 1.65
C LEU A 52 4.08 11.15 0.25
N THR A 53 5.28 11.10 -0.32
CA THR A 53 5.55 11.63 -1.66
C THR A 53 4.73 10.89 -2.71
N ALA A 54 4.73 9.56 -2.68
CA ALA A 54 3.94 8.75 -3.62
C ALA A 54 2.43 9.04 -3.51
N LEU A 55 1.89 9.11 -2.29
CA LEU A 55 0.47 9.44 -2.04
C LEU A 55 0.12 10.85 -2.55
N ARG A 56 0.97 11.86 -2.29
CA ARG A 56 0.73 13.25 -2.72
C ARG A 56 0.85 13.46 -4.22
N ASN A 57 1.63 12.63 -4.91
CA ASN A 57 1.79 12.74 -6.36
C ASN A 57 0.71 11.99 -7.14
N HIS A 58 -0.10 11.17 -6.46
CA HIS A 58 -1.24 10.50 -7.10
C HIS A 58 -2.37 11.51 -7.39
N PRO A 59 -2.80 11.70 -8.65
CA PRO A 59 -3.75 12.75 -9.03
C PRO A 59 -5.06 12.76 -8.25
N GLN A 60 -5.59 11.59 -7.92
CA GLN A 60 -6.86 11.45 -7.20
C GLN A 60 -6.72 11.43 -5.67
N LEU A 61 -5.53 11.14 -5.13
CA LEU A 61 -5.31 11.16 -3.67
C LEU A 61 -4.79 12.51 -3.20
N SER A 62 -4.02 13.22 -4.02
CA SER A 62 -3.48 14.54 -3.70
C SER A 62 -4.54 15.51 -3.15
N PRO A 63 -5.72 15.66 -3.77
CA PRO A 63 -6.75 16.57 -3.27
C PRO A 63 -7.40 16.13 -1.94
N ARG A 64 -7.25 14.84 -1.58
CA ARG A 64 -7.76 14.27 -0.32
C ARG A 64 -6.76 14.39 0.83
N ILE A 65 -5.51 14.77 0.56
CA ILE A 65 -4.46 14.89 1.56
C ILE A 65 -4.32 16.37 1.93
N THR A 66 -4.87 16.73 3.08
CA THR A 66 -4.71 18.07 3.65
C THR A 66 -3.28 18.31 4.14
N GLY A 67 -2.95 19.56 4.49
CA GLY A 67 -1.65 19.88 5.09
C GLY A 67 -1.40 19.12 6.41
N GLN A 68 -2.42 18.97 7.26
CA GLN A 68 -2.32 18.20 8.49
C GLN A 68 -2.14 16.70 8.21
N ASP A 69 -2.85 16.16 7.21
CA ASP A 69 -2.67 14.77 6.78
C ASP A 69 -1.25 14.52 6.29
N ALA A 70 -0.68 15.46 5.53
CA ALA A 70 0.69 15.37 5.07
C ALA A 70 1.67 15.28 6.24
N GLU A 71 1.53 16.13 7.27
CA GLU A 71 2.41 16.08 8.45
C GLU A 71 2.28 14.77 9.23
N MET A 72 1.09 14.17 9.29
CA MET A 72 0.89 12.85 9.89
C MET A 72 1.51 11.74 9.03
N LEU A 73 1.29 11.79 7.72
CA LEU A 73 1.83 10.84 6.74
C LEU A 73 3.36 10.91 6.61
N ARG A 74 4.02 11.98 7.06
CA ARG A 74 5.50 12.02 7.17
C ARG A 74 6.06 10.91 8.06
N TYR A 75 5.27 10.44 9.03
CA TYR A 75 5.66 9.37 9.94
C TYR A 75 5.30 7.98 9.40
N LEU A 76 4.69 7.88 8.21
CA LEU A 76 4.37 6.62 7.54
C LEU A 76 5.66 5.98 7.01
N THR A 77 6.04 4.86 7.62
CA THR A 77 7.24 4.10 7.27
C THR A 77 6.98 3.01 6.26
N ASN A 78 5.83 2.37 6.35
CA ASN A 78 5.49 1.25 5.49
C ASN A 78 3.99 1.21 5.24
N LEU A 79 3.62 0.69 4.07
CA LEU A 79 2.27 0.40 3.66
C LEU A 79 2.26 -1.07 3.24
N GLU A 80 1.31 -1.85 3.70
CA GLU A 80 1.06 -3.21 3.20
C GLU A 80 -0.38 -3.34 2.73
N VAL A 81 -0.57 -3.90 1.53
CA VAL A 81 -1.88 -4.34 1.05
C VAL A 81 -1.86 -5.86 0.94
N LYS A 82 -2.80 -6.52 1.63
CA LYS A 82 -2.97 -7.98 1.60
C LYS A 82 -4.37 -8.32 1.15
N GLU A 83 -4.46 -9.10 0.07
CA GLU A 83 -5.68 -9.77 -0.31
C GLU A 83 -5.91 -10.98 0.60
N LEU A 84 -7.09 -11.05 1.19
CA LEU A 84 -7.55 -12.20 1.95
C LEU A 84 -8.09 -13.22 0.95
N ARG A 85 -7.48 -14.40 0.94
CA ARG A 85 -7.92 -15.53 0.11
C ARG A 85 -9.07 -16.28 0.80
N ARG A 86 -9.79 -17.08 0.00
CA ARG A 86 -10.97 -17.91 0.32
C ARG A 86 -10.97 -18.52 1.74
N PRO A 87 -12.15 -18.69 2.39
CA PRO A 87 -13.50 -18.53 1.82
C PRO A 87 -14.01 -17.08 1.81
N ARG A 88 -13.29 -16.13 2.39
CA ARG A 88 -13.69 -14.71 2.44
C ARG A 88 -12.80 -13.89 1.51
N THR A 89 -13.35 -13.46 0.38
CA THR A 89 -12.71 -12.42 -0.45
C THR A 89 -12.65 -11.15 0.40
N GLY A 90 -11.46 -10.58 0.57
CA GLY A 90 -11.29 -9.38 1.37
C GLY A 90 -9.98 -8.69 1.09
N CYS A 91 -9.84 -7.45 1.56
CA CYS A 91 -8.61 -6.69 1.44
C CYS A 91 -8.23 -6.10 2.80
N LYS A 92 -6.95 -6.06 3.11
CA LYS A 92 -6.41 -5.49 4.34
C LYS A 92 -5.27 -4.53 4.00
N PHE A 93 -5.49 -3.27 4.31
CA PHE A 93 -4.51 -2.19 4.25
C PHE A 93 -3.90 -2.01 5.63
N LYS A 94 -2.59 -1.94 5.73
CA LYS A 94 -1.88 -1.64 6.97
C LYS A 94 -0.92 -0.48 6.75
N PHE A 95 -1.06 0.54 7.58
CA PHE A 95 -0.22 1.72 7.59
C PHE A 95 0.64 1.68 8.85
N PHE A 96 1.96 1.62 8.68
CA PHE A 96 2.92 1.52 9.78
C PHE A 96 3.52 2.89 10.04
N PHE A 97 3.32 3.41 11.24
CA PHE A 97 3.78 4.72 11.65
C PHE A 97 4.89 4.62 12.69
N GLN A 98 5.88 5.50 12.57
CA GLN A 98 6.77 5.81 13.67
C GLN A 98 6.05 6.61 14.76
N ARG A 99 6.65 6.66 15.94
CA ARG A 99 6.18 7.50 17.05
C ARG A 99 6.06 8.95 16.57
N ASN A 100 4.88 9.53 16.76
CA ASN A 100 4.55 10.87 16.27
C ASN A 100 3.70 11.65 17.29
N PRO A 101 3.61 12.99 17.14
CA PRO A 101 2.89 13.85 18.09
C PRO A 101 1.37 13.88 17.89
N TYR A 102 0.82 13.21 16.86
CA TYR A 102 -0.60 13.32 16.49
C TYR A 102 -1.47 12.21 17.07
N PHE A 103 -0.97 10.96 17.05
CA PHE A 103 -1.70 9.80 17.56
C PHE A 103 -0.74 8.77 18.19
N ARG A 104 -1.30 7.78 18.90
CA ARG A 104 -0.52 6.73 19.58
C ARG A 104 -0.34 5.45 18.75
N ASN A 105 -1.14 5.25 17.71
CA ASN A 105 -1.09 4.04 16.89
C ASN A 105 0.26 3.90 16.16
N ASN A 106 0.92 2.75 16.33
CA ASN A 106 2.05 2.37 15.49
C ASN A 106 1.59 1.70 14.19
N VAL A 107 0.38 1.14 14.18
CA VAL A 107 -0.25 0.54 12.99
C VAL A 107 -1.71 0.92 12.95
N ILE A 108 -2.16 1.45 11.81
CA ILE A 108 -3.58 1.66 11.51
C ILE A 108 -3.96 0.68 10.41
N ILE A 109 -5.00 -0.11 10.65
CA ILE A 109 -5.45 -1.15 9.72
C ILE A 109 -6.84 -0.77 9.22
N LYS A 110 -7.05 -0.83 7.90
CA LYS A 110 -8.38 -0.83 7.28
C LYS A 110 -8.59 -2.18 6.60
N LYS A 111 -9.68 -2.88 6.89
CA LYS A 111 -10.00 -4.17 6.29
C LYS A 111 -11.43 -4.21 5.75
N TYR A 112 -11.59 -4.87 4.61
CA TYR A 112 -12.87 -5.18 3.99
C TYR A 112 -13.01 -6.69 4.02
N GLU A 113 -14.07 -7.17 4.68
CA GLU A 113 -14.35 -8.59 4.83
C GLU A 113 -15.71 -8.91 4.24
N VAL A 114 -15.79 -9.87 3.33
CA VAL A 114 -17.08 -10.46 2.93
C VAL A 114 -17.54 -11.38 4.07
N ARG A 115 -18.66 -11.06 4.71
CA ARG A 115 -19.35 -11.99 5.60
C ARG A 115 -20.24 -12.87 4.73
N PHE A 116 -20.05 -14.19 4.72
CA PHE A 116 -20.95 -15.10 3.99
C PHE A 116 -21.88 -15.81 4.98
N PRO A 117 -23.22 -15.86 4.73
CA PRO A 117 -23.97 -15.09 3.74
C PRO A 117 -24.21 -13.65 4.27
N GLY A 118 -23.84 -12.61 3.53
CA GLY A 118 -23.93 -11.23 4.03
C GLY A 118 -23.15 -10.20 3.22
N PRO A 119 -23.27 -8.91 3.59
CA PRO A 119 -22.59 -7.83 2.90
C PRO A 119 -21.08 -7.82 3.19
N VAL A 120 -20.34 -7.08 2.36
CA VAL A 120 -19.00 -6.62 2.72
C VAL A 120 -19.13 -5.78 4.00
N VAL A 121 -18.16 -5.89 4.92
CA VAL A 121 -18.06 -5.00 6.07
C VAL A 121 -16.69 -4.31 6.06
N SER A 122 -16.71 -3.00 6.28
CA SER A 122 -15.51 -2.19 6.50
C SER A 122 -15.22 -2.14 7.99
N VAL A 123 -14.02 -2.51 8.40
CA VAL A 123 -13.57 -2.46 9.79
C VAL A 123 -12.21 -1.79 9.83
N SER A 124 -11.99 -0.93 10.82
CA SER A 124 -10.72 -0.20 10.94
C SER A 124 -10.25 -0.11 12.38
N THR A 125 -8.94 0.02 12.56
CA THR A 125 -8.36 0.33 13.87
C THR A 125 -8.75 1.77 14.24
N PRO A 126 -9.41 1.98 15.40
CA PRO A 126 -9.68 3.33 15.88
C PRO A 126 -8.38 4.11 16.08
N ILE A 127 -8.34 5.35 15.62
CA ILE A 127 -7.17 6.21 15.80
C ILE A 127 -7.23 6.81 17.20
N ILE A 128 -6.18 6.59 17.98
CA ILE A 128 -6.03 7.09 19.34
C ILE A 128 -5.31 8.44 19.25
N TRP A 129 -6.09 9.48 18.99
CA TRP A 129 -5.62 10.84 18.86
C TRP A 129 -4.99 11.37 20.15
N ARG A 130 -3.98 12.22 20.01
CA ARG A 130 -3.46 13.04 21.10
C ARG A 130 -4.28 14.33 21.17
N ARG A 131 -4.31 14.94 22.36
CA ARG A 131 -5.15 16.11 22.66
C ARG A 131 -4.96 17.22 21.61
N GLY A 132 -6.05 17.64 20.96
CA GLY A 132 -6.05 18.72 19.98
C GLY A 132 -5.65 18.34 18.55
N HIS A 133 -5.37 17.06 18.27
CA HIS A 133 -4.98 16.58 16.93
C HIS A 133 -6.07 15.82 16.19
N GLU A 134 -7.26 15.72 16.76
CA GLU A 134 -8.42 15.12 16.10
C GLU A 134 -8.74 15.87 14.79
N PRO A 135 -9.16 15.16 13.72
CA PRO A 135 -9.53 15.79 12.47
C PRO A 135 -10.69 16.75 12.70
N GLN A 136 -10.47 18.03 12.42
CA GLN A 136 -11.55 19.01 12.39
C GLN A 136 -12.18 18.99 10.99
N PHE A 137 -13.50 18.99 10.94
CA PHE A 137 -14.22 19.18 9.68
C PHE A 137 -14.10 20.66 9.30
N PHE A 138 -13.48 20.92 8.16
CA PHE A 138 -13.38 22.26 7.61
C PHE A 138 -14.31 22.40 6.42
N ILE A 139 -14.97 23.55 6.32
CA ILE A 139 -15.71 23.95 5.14
C ILE A 139 -14.78 24.84 4.32
N ASP A 140 -14.54 24.50 3.05
CA ASP A 140 -13.73 25.33 2.17
C ASP A 140 -14.48 26.62 1.77
N ARG A 141 -13.81 27.52 1.05
CA ARG A 141 -14.42 28.78 0.56
C ARG A 141 -15.63 28.55 -0.35
N ASN A 142 -15.76 27.37 -0.94
CA ASN A 142 -16.84 26.97 -1.84
C ASN A 142 -17.93 26.17 -1.12
N GLN A 143 -17.95 26.19 0.22
CA GLN A 143 -18.89 25.46 1.07
C GLN A 143 -18.80 23.93 0.98
N ASN A 144 -17.71 23.38 0.45
CA ASN A 144 -17.49 21.94 0.44
C ASN A 144 -16.83 21.49 1.74
N LEU A 145 -17.26 20.33 2.23
CA LEU A 145 -16.58 19.67 3.36
C LEU A 145 -15.22 19.15 2.89
N VAL A 146 -14.14 19.66 3.49
CA VAL A 146 -12.79 19.16 3.26
C VAL A 146 -12.65 17.85 4.00
N HIS A 147 -12.69 16.74 3.26
CA HIS A 147 -12.48 15.41 3.81
C HIS A 147 -10.98 15.16 3.97
N SER A 148 -10.52 15.04 5.22
CA SER A 148 -9.16 14.59 5.54
C SER A 148 -8.96 13.13 5.10
N PHE A 149 -7.76 12.79 4.64
CA PHE A 149 -7.41 11.40 4.31
C PHE A 149 -7.66 10.46 5.50
N PHE A 150 -7.43 10.90 6.73
CA PHE A 150 -7.58 10.05 7.91
C PHE A 150 -9.05 9.83 8.32
N THR A 151 -10.01 10.62 7.83
CA THR A 151 -11.44 10.32 8.04
C THR A 151 -11.85 9.04 7.32
N TRP A 152 -11.10 8.62 6.28
CA TRP A 152 -11.27 7.34 5.61
C TRP A 152 -11.25 6.16 6.58
N PHE A 153 -10.46 6.20 7.65
CA PHE A 153 -10.42 5.09 8.61
C PHE A 153 -11.71 4.96 9.42
N SER A 154 -12.40 6.06 9.69
CA SER A 154 -13.67 6.08 10.42
C SER A 154 -14.90 5.97 9.51
N ASP A 155 -14.74 6.20 8.20
CA ASP A 155 -15.83 6.05 7.24
C ASP A 155 -16.03 4.57 6.89
N HIS A 156 -17.22 4.05 7.20
CA HIS A 156 -17.61 2.68 6.92
C HIS A 156 -18.76 2.61 5.90
N ASN A 157 -19.08 3.71 5.23
CA ASN A 157 -20.05 3.72 4.13
C ASN A 157 -19.47 2.96 2.94
N LEU A 158 -20.01 1.78 2.68
CA LEU A 158 -19.63 0.89 1.58
C LEU A 158 -20.43 1.21 0.30
N GLY A 159 -20.64 2.50 -0.01
CA GLY A 159 -21.35 2.94 -1.22
C GLY A 159 -20.62 2.52 -2.50
N GLU A 160 -20.83 3.22 -3.62
CA GLU A 160 -20.12 2.93 -4.88
C GLU A 160 -18.61 3.16 -4.75
N PHE A 161 -17.97 2.09 -4.28
CA PHE A 161 -16.56 1.80 -4.12
C PHE A 161 -15.73 2.86 -3.41
N ASP A 162 -15.11 2.42 -2.32
CA ASP A 162 -14.12 3.18 -1.59
C ASP A 162 -12.93 3.50 -2.50
N ARG A 163 -13.03 4.63 -3.22
CA ARG A 163 -12.05 5.03 -4.24
C ARG A 163 -10.64 5.08 -3.67
N ILE A 164 -10.49 5.42 -2.39
CA ILE A 164 -9.17 5.41 -1.74
C ILE A 164 -8.63 3.98 -1.65
N ALA A 165 -9.45 3.03 -1.20
CA ALA A 165 -9.07 1.62 -1.16
C ALA A 165 -8.70 1.07 -2.55
N GLU A 166 -9.50 1.39 -3.57
CA GLU A 166 -9.27 0.95 -4.95
C GLU A 166 -7.97 1.54 -5.52
N ILE A 167 -7.80 2.85 -5.42
CA ILE A 167 -6.58 3.52 -5.88
C ILE A 167 -5.36 2.93 -5.18
N ILE A 168 -5.43 2.76 -3.86
CA ILE A 168 -4.28 2.21 -3.11
C ILE A 168 -3.99 0.78 -3.57
N LYS A 169 -5.01 -0.07 -3.75
CA LYS A 169 -4.84 -1.49 -4.08
C LYS A 169 -4.43 -1.72 -5.53
N GLU A 170 -5.15 -1.14 -6.47
CA GLU A 170 -5.09 -1.44 -7.90
C GLU A 170 -4.07 -0.57 -8.64
N ASP A 171 -3.73 0.60 -8.11
CA ASP A 171 -2.78 1.52 -8.74
C ASP A 171 -1.52 1.73 -7.89
N LEU A 172 -1.63 2.51 -6.81
CA LEU A 172 -0.47 2.94 -6.02
C LEU A 172 0.36 1.77 -5.49
N TRP A 173 -0.28 0.71 -5.00
CA TRP A 173 0.42 -0.46 -4.46
C TRP A 173 1.10 -1.31 -5.53
N GLN A 174 0.61 -1.29 -6.77
CA GLN A 174 1.21 -2.05 -7.86
C GLN A 174 2.55 -1.42 -8.26
N ASP A 175 2.57 -0.09 -8.43
CA ASP A 175 3.78 0.68 -8.76
C ASP A 175 3.89 2.00 -8.00
N PRO A 176 4.33 1.97 -6.73
CA PRO A 176 4.48 3.19 -5.95
C PRO A 176 5.71 4.02 -6.37
N LEU A 177 6.67 3.41 -7.07
CA LEU A 177 7.89 4.09 -7.51
C LEU A 177 7.57 5.13 -8.59
N ARG A 178 6.65 4.82 -9.51
CA ARG A 178 6.13 5.76 -10.51
C ARG A 178 5.72 7.09 -9.89
N TYR A 179 4.97 7.03 -8.80
CA TYR A 179 4.48 8.24 -8.13
C TYR A 179 5.56 8.91 -7.28
N TYR A 180 6.47 8.16 -6.68
CA TYR A 180 7.60 8.74 -5.96
C TYR A 180 8.49 9.58 -6.88
N VAL A 181 8.89 9.03 -8.04
CA VAL A 181 9.79 9.69 -9.00
C VAL A 181 9.14 10.89 -9.69
N LEU A 182 7.83 10.85 -9.93
CA LEU A 182 7.10 12.00 -10.50
C LEU A 182 7.29 13.29 -9.69
N GLY A 183 7.47 13.19 -8.37
CA GLY A 183 7.75 14.33 -7.49
C GLY A 183 9.21 14.78 -7.49
N GLU A 184 10.16 13.89 -7.77
CA GLU A 184 11.58 14.24 -7.86
C GLU A 184 11.91 15.00 -9.15
N GLY A 185 11.18 14.75 -10.25
CA GLY A 185 11.33 15.54 -11.48
C GLY A 185 11.03 17.03 -11.32
N ILE A 186 10.20 17.39 -10.33
CA ILE A 186 9.81 18.78 -10.02
C ILE A 186 10.76 19.41 -8.97
N ARG A 187 11.41 18.59 -8.13
CA ARG A 187 12.33 19.05 -7.09
C ARG A 187 13.77 18.68 -7.44
N ARG A 188 14.38 19.44 -8.35
CA ARG A 188 15.85 19.42 -8.51
C ARG A 188 16.51 19.72 -7.15
N PRO A 189 17.37 18.85 -6.61
CA PRO A 189 18.23 19.25 -5.51
C PRO A 189 19.21 20.30 -6.03
N ARG A 190 19.39 21.41 -5.30
CA ARG A 190 20.57 22.27 -5.46
C ARG A 190 21.80 21.36 -5.31
N ARG A 191 22.47 21.06 -6.42
CA ARG A 191 23.75 20.35 -6.41
C ARG A 191 24.70 21.15 -5.54
N ARG A 192 25.10 20.60 -4.38
CA ARG A 192 26.32 21.05 -3.71
C ARG A 192 27.49 20.73 -4.65
N PRO A 193 28.52 21.57 -4.78
CA PRO A 193 29.66 21.26 -5.63
C PRO A 193 30.28 19.94 -5.14
N ILE A 194 30.44 19.01 -6.08
CA ILE A 194 31.16 17.76 -5.85
C ILE A 194 32.61 18.17 -5.54
N ARG A 195 33.10 17.86 -4.34
CA ARG A 195 34.54 17.87 -4.10
C ARG A 195 35.11 16.67 -4.86
N GLU A 196 36.06 16.92 -5.75
CA GLU A 196 36.76 15.86 -6.48
C GLU A 196 37.41 14.88 -5.50
N PRO A 197 37.45 13.57 -5.83
CA PRO A 197 38.18 12.61 -5.02
C PRO A 197 39.68 12.91 -5.11
N VAL A 198 40.33 13.11 -3.98
CA VAL A 198 41.80 13.10 -3.90
C VAL A 198 42.26 11.70 -4.29
N GLU A 199 42.99 11.59 -5.40
CA GLU A 199 43.67 10.35 -5.79
C GLU A 199 44.64 9.94 -4.67
N MET A 200 44.38 8.79 -4.05
CA MET A 200 45.34 8.16 -3.15
C MET A 200 46.39 7.43 -4.00
N PRO A 201 47.71 7.65 -3.79
CA PRO A 201 48.73 6.91 -4.50
C PRO A 201 48.72 5.45 -4.04
N TRP A 202 48.61 4.51 -4.97
CA TRP A 202 48.73 3.08 -4.67
C TRP A 202 50.11 2.76 -4.11
N PRO A 203 50.23 1.92 -3.05
CA PRO A 203 51.52 1.48 -2.57
C PRO A 203 52.13 0.47 -3.55
N PHE A 204 53.44 0.67 -3.77
CA PHE A 204 54.33 -0.09 -4.62
C PHE A 204 54.21 -1.61 -4.51
N GLY A 205 54.28 -2.26 -5.68
CA GLY A 205 55.23 -3.35 -5.93
C GLY A 205 54.82 -4.77 -5.55
N PHE A 206 54.45 -5.57 -6.55
CA PHE A 206 54.80 -6.99 -6.57
C PHE A 206 55.55 -7.30 -7.86
N LEU A 207 56.87 -7.35 -7.74
CA LEU A 207 57.73 -8.16 -8.59
C LEU A 207 57.66 -9.61 -8.08
N SER A 208 57.59 -10.58 -8.99
CA SER A 208 58.49 -11.75 -9.10
C SER A 208 57.78 -12.93 -9.76
N GLY A 209 58.42 -13.53 -10.76
CA GLY A 209 58.10 -14.85 -11.30
C GLY A 209 58.16 -14.93 -12.81
#